data_AF-A0AAE0SR89-F1
#
_entry.id   AF-A0AAE0SR89-F1
#
_cell.length_a   1.000
_cell.length_b   1.000
_cell.length_c   1.000
_cell.angle_alpha   90.00
_cell.angle_beta   90.00
_cell.angle_gamma   90.00
#
_symmetry.space_group_name_H-M   'P 1'
#
loop_
_entity.id
_entity.type
_entity.pdbx_description
1 polymer ?
#
loop_
_entity_poly.entity_id
_entity_poly.type
_entity_poly.pdbx_seq_one_letter_code
_entity_poly.pdbx_strand_id
1 'polypeptide(L)'
;MMQKLFRIWQYFQALVVVGLYCIADVKCGGSRLGKIIFIKNEDLNNSITARTFNTRNLLQCARACKTEENICASVYFHEKTGLCSLNSGYINAYMEGSLKPDFTDIQYVELRDGGCKGLLQMGRITSGEVTYAEEGRSITVFCDFHGNHGYTFLTKGAINSLPSLYHVCPNRRELMVRILLPGGRQLESLLKQLRQYQTVYNLSFFLNRYDGYNAPNNPFEPYFYVGFLPSYVANVTGAVQGYSVNGDDFNFTSSDGNPNSYFVFFAGNQTINSLYLVNSTMINGWITSAHNVKRSKYLPTGSQQGKGYFMQFEVHFGGSGGLMTSNWTDLGGVAVGCRFGKRKRDRYVHAGLFAIE
;
A
#
# COMPACT_ATOMS: atom_id res chain seq x y z
N MET A 1 -62.37 29.95 16.10
CA MET A 1 -61.95 29.85 14.69
C MET A 1 -60.59 30.52 14.56
N MET A 2 -59.50 29.77 14.77
CA MET A 2 -58.14 30.08 14.30
C MET A 2 -57.21 28.88 14.56
N GLN A 3 -56.74 28.35 13.43
CA GLN A 3 -55.61 27.49 13.11
C GLN A 3 -54.77 26.86 14.25
N LYS A 4 -54.83 25.52 14.31
CA LYS A 4 -53.82 24.61 14.84
C LYS A 4 -53.20 23.84 13.68
N LEU A 5 -51.96 23.36 13.90
CA LEU A 5 -51.20 22.32 13.18
C LEU A 5 -50.08 22.80 12.24
N PHE A 6 -48.95 23.10 12.89
CA PHE A 6 -47.61 22.74 12.42
C PHE A 6 -47.53 21.25 12.05
N ARG A 7 -47.12 20.92 10.82
CA ARG A 7 -46.33 19.72 10.50
C ARG A 7 -45.64 19.87 9.15
N ILE A 8 -44.31 19.89 9.24
CA ILE A 8 -43.30 19.88 8.18
C ILE A 8 -43.35 18.51 7.48
N TRP A 9 -43.38 18.48 6.15
CA TRP A 9 -43.12 17.29 5.33
C TRP A 9 -42.17 17.62 4.17
N GLN A 10 -41.14 16.76 4.05
CA GLN A 10 -40.30 16.46 2.88
C GLN A 10 -39.17 17.42 2.46
N TYR A 11 -38.01 17.21 3.09
CA TYR A 11 -36.69 17.29 2.44
C TYR A 11 -36.38 15.94 1.77
N PHE A 12 -36.15 15.94 0.46
CA PHE A 12 -35.30 14.94 -0.21
C PHE A 12 -33.91 15.60 -0.36
N GLN A 13 -32.98 15.26 0.52
CA GLN A 13 -31.56 15.47 0.28
C GLN A 13 -30.83 14.17 0.55
N ALA A 14 -30.11 13.71 -0.49
CA ALA A 14 -29.16 12.63 -0.43
C ALA A 14 -28.09 12.98 0.61
N LEU A 15 -28.08 12.27 1.74
CA LEU A 15 -27.02 12.38 2.73
C LEU A 15 -25.86 11.50 2.27
N VAL A 16 -24.89 12.13 1.60
CA VAL A 16 -23.54 11.59 1.49
C VAL A 16 -22.95 11.60 2.90
N VAL A 17 -22.87 10.45 3.55
CA VAL A 17 -22.12 10.32 4.81
C VAL A 17 -20.63 10.34 4.47
N VAL A 18 -20.07 11.55 4.40
CA VAL A 18 -18.63 11.77 4.50
C VAL A 18 -18.26 11.57 5.97
N GLY A 19 -17.81 10.36 6.32
CA GLY A 19 -17.21 10.09 7.62
C GLY A 19 -15.85 10.77 7.73
N LEU A 20 -15.84 12.02 8.18
CA LEU A 20 -14.68 12.70 8.75
C LEU A 20 -14.31 12.01 10.07
N TYR A 21 -13.24 11.23 10.09
CA TYR A 21 -12.68 10.72 11.34
C TYR A 21 -11.58 11.67 11.82
N CYS A 22 -11.89 12.42 12.88
CA CYS A 22 -10.91 13.07 13.74
C CYS A 22 -10.02 11.99 14.38
N ILE A 23 -8.71 12.07 14.17
CA ILE A 23 -7.74 11.28 14.94
C ILE A 23 -6.92 12.28 15.76
N ALA A 24 -7.22 12.30 17.06
CA ALA A 24 -6.45 13.07 18.03
C ALA A 24 -5.10 12.39 18.26
N ASP A 25 -4.04 13.20 18.32
CA ASP A 25 -2.80 12.85 18.99
C ASP A 25 -3.12 12.42 20.43
N VAL A 26 -2.98 11.14 20.74
CA VAL A 26 -3.11 10.68 22.13
C VAL A 26 -1.70 10.47 22.70
N LYS A 27 -1.10 11.56 23.20
CA LYS A 27 -0.05 11.48 24.22
C LYS A 27 -0.69 10.92 25.50
N CYS A 28 -0.55 9.62 25.73
CA CYS A 28 -0.85 9.00 27.02
C CYS A 28 0.40 9.05 27.91
N GLY A 29 0.24 9.49 29.16
CA GLY A 29 1.29 9.71 30.14
C GLY A 29 2.37 8.62 30.17
N GLY A 30 3.51 8.90 29.53
CA GLY A 30 4.71 8.07 29.56
C GLY A 30 4.72 6.80 28.70
N SER A 31 3.62 6.40 28.04
CA SER A 31 3.55 5.11 27.31
C SER A 31 2.98 5.27 25.90
N ARG A 32 3.79 4.93 24.88
CA ARG A 32 3.34 4.87 23.47
C ARG A 32 2.38 3.68 23.29
N LEU A 33 1.23 3.91 22.68
CA LEU A 33 0.42 2.85 22.05
C LEU A 33 1.15 2.40 20.77
N GLY A 34 1.23 1.10 20.50
CA GLY A 34 1.80 0.57 19.25
C GLY A 34 0.89 0.83 18.05
N LYS A 35 1.30 0.32 16.87
CA LYS A 35 0.60 0.54 15.60
C LYS A 35 -0.68 -0.29 15.55
N ILE A 36 -1.81 0.37 15.28
CA ILE A 36 -3.15 -0.20 15.25
C ILE A 36 -3.59 -0.42 13.78
N ILE A 37 -4.03 -1.63 13.44
CA ILE A 37 -4.58 -1.98 12.11
C ILE A 37 -6.10 -2.12 12.17
N PHE A 38 -6.78 -1.66 11.12
CA PHE A 38 -8.20 -1.78 10.90
C PHE A 38 -8.44 -2.78 9.76
N ILE A 39 -9.14 -3.88 10.05
CA ILE A 39 -9.54 -4.88 9.05
C ILE A 39 -11.05 -4.79 8.85
N LYS A 40 -11.48 -4.62 7.60
CA LYS A 40 -12.89 -4.72 7.18
C LYS A 40 -13.14 -6.13 6.69
N ASN A 41 -14.03 -6.89 7.31
CA ASN A 41 -14.40 -8.22 6.83
C ASN A 41 -15.86 -8.56 7.18
N GLU A 42 -16.54 -9.26 6.27
CA GLU A 42 -17.97 -9.62 6.35
C GLU A 42 -18.22 -11.05 6.86
N ASP A 43 -17.19 -11.89 7.05
CA ASP A 43 -17.37 -13.27 7.53
C ASP A 43 -16.28 -13.69 8.54
N LEU A 44 -16.61 -13.70 9.84
CA LEU A 44 -15.71 -14.09 10.93
C LEU A 44 -16.41 -14.99 11.95
N ASN A 45 -16.21 -16.30 11.82
CA ASN A 45 -16.81 -17.30 12.73
C ASN A 45 -15.85 -17.94 13.75
N ASN A 46 -14.57 -17.53 13.87
CA ASN A 46 -13.56 -18.34 14.59
C ASN A 46 -12.65 -17.60 15.61
N SER A 47 -13.05 -16.45 16.17
CA SER A 47 -12.33 -15.87 17.32
C SER A 47 -12.95 -16.30 18.64
N ILE A 48 -12.16 -16.82 19.58
CA ILE A 48 -12.62 -17.07 20.96
C ILE A 48 -12.75 -15.71 21.64
N THR A 49 -13.99 -15.29 21.87
CA THR A 49 -14.28 -14.10 22.67
C THR A 49 -13.94 -14.40 24.13
N ALA A 50 -12.90 -13.75 24.62
CA ALA A 50 -12.46 -13.87 26.00
C ALA A 50 -13.35 -13.06 26.94
N ARG A 51 -13.79 -11.88 26.48
CA ARG A 51 -14.58 -10.95 27.30
C ARG A 51 -15.43 -10.03 26.43
N THR A 52 -16.65 -9.76 26.86
CA THR A 52 -17.50 -8.71 26.26
C THR A 52 -17.92 -7.69 27.30
N PHE A 53 -17.96 -6.41 26.95
CA PHE A 53 -18.49 -5.34 27.79
C PHE A 53 -18.96 -4.16 26.94
N ASN A 54 -19.85 -3.32 27.48
CA ASN A 54 -20.27 -2.10 26.81
C ASN A 54 -19.32 -0.95 27.13
N THR A 55 -19.04 -0.14 26.12
CA THR A 55 -18.17 1.02 26.25
C THR A 55 -18.60 2.14 25.33
N ARG A 56 -18.27 3.38 25.71
CA ARG A 56 -18.76 4.58 25.01
C ARG A 56 -18.07 4.81 23.68
N ASN A 57 -16.88 4.26 23.52
CA ASN A 57 -16.10 4.40 22.30
C ASN A 57 -15.06 3.30 22.20
N LEU A 58 -14.62 3.12 20.96
CA LEU A 58 -13.54 2.24 20.59
C LEU A 58 -12.27 2.39 21.43
N LEU A 59 -11.89 3.62 21.81
CA LEU A 59 -10.65 3.87 22.53
C LEU A 59 -10.65 3.19 23.91
N GLN A 60 -11.79 3.20 24.58
CA GLN A 60 -11.98 2.48 25.84
C GLN A 60 -11.97 0.95 25.62
N CYS A 61 -12.51 0.46 24.50
CA CYS A 61 -12.43 -0.94 24.11
C CYS A 61 -10.97 -1.40 23.93
N ALA A 62 -10.18 -0.65 23.17
CA ALA A 62 -8.76 -0.93 22.94
C ALA A 62 -7.92 -0.84 24.22
N ARG A 63 -8.22 0.10 25.13
CA ARG A 63 -7.55 0.18 26.44
C ARG A 63 -7.74 -1.08 27.28
N ALA A 64 -8.94 -1.64 27.29
CA ALA A 64 -9.21 -2.87 28.04
C ALA A 64 -8.40 -4.05 27.51
N CYS A 65 -8.23 -4.14 26.19
CA CYS A 65 -7.37 -5.15 25.57
C CYS A 65 -5.90 -5.01 26.01
N LYS A 66 -5.38 -3.78 26.04
CA LYS A 66 -4.01 -3.51 26.49
C LYS A 66 -3.81 -3.82 27.98
N THR A 67 -4.80 -3.55 28.82
CA THR A 67 -4.71 -3.94 30.25
C THR A 67 -4.79 -5.45 30.45
N GLU A 68 -5.31 -6.17 29.46
CA GLU A 68 -5.46 -7.62 29.44
C GLU A 68 -4.51 -8.27 28.42
N GLU A 69 -3.27 -7.76 28.28
CA GLU A 69 -2.27 -8.20 27.28
C GLU A 69 -2.03 -9.73 27.25
N ASN A 70 -2.25 -10.43 28.37
CA ASN A 70 -2.12 -11.89 28.45
C ASN A 70 -3.32 -12.67 27.88
N ILE A 71 -4.44 -11.98 27.63
CA ILE A 71 -5.75 -12.57 27.30
C ILE A 71 -6.33 -11.96 26.02
N CYS A 72 -5.89 -10.77 25.61
CA CYS A 72 -6.44 -10.05 24.47
C CYS A 72 -5.43 -9.88 23.33
N ALA A 73 -5.75 -10.47 22.18
CA ALA A 73 -4.99 -10.36 20.93
C ALA A 73 -5.66 -9.44 19.89
N SER A 74 -6.98 -9.24 19.99
CA SER A 74 -7.73 -8.33 19.12
C SER A 74 -9.01 -7.83 19.81
N VAL A 75 -9.56 -6.72 19.31
CA VAL A 75 -10.87 -6.22 19.75
C VAL A 75 -11.86 -6.07 18.60
N TYR A 76 -13.12 -6.29 18.93
CA TYR A 76 -14.29 -5.95 18.12
C TYR A 76 -15.09 -4.87 18.85
N PHE A 77 -15.47 -3.80 18.14
CA PHE A 77 -16.29 -2.72 18.70
C PHE A 77 -17.44 -2.37 17.77
N HIS A 78 -18.68 -2.56 18.24
CA HIS A 78 -19.88 -2.25 17.48
C HIS A 78 -20.36 -0.83 17.83
N GLU A 79 -20.15 0.12 16.92
CA GLU A 79 -20.38 1.55 17.16
C GLU A 79 -21.82 1.87 17.59
N LYS A 80 -22.82 1.19 17.02
CA LYS A 80 -24.24 1.47 17.32
C LYS A 80 -24.67 1.03 18.71
N THR A 81 -24.09 -0.06 19.22
CA THR A 81 -24.49 -0.63 20.53
C THR A 81 -23.48 -0.31 21.63
N GLY A 82 -22.29 0.17 21.26
CA GLY A 82 -21.16 0.31 22.18
C GLY A 82 -20.58 -1.03 22.64
N LEU A 83 -20.96 -2.15 22.01
CA LEU A 83 -20.50 -3.47 22.42
C LEU A 83 -19.03 -3.66 22.06
N CYS A 84 -18.19 -3.89 23.06
CA CYS A 84 -16.78 -4.25 22.91
C CYS A 84 -16.60 -5.74 23.21
N SER A 85 -15.85 -6.44 22.37
CA SER A 85 -15.44 -7.83 22.59
C SER A 85 -13.91 -7.93 22.48
N LEU A 86 -13.28 -8.44 23.53
CA LEU A 86 -11.86 -8.80 23.60
C LEU A 86 -11.72 -10.27 23.19
N ASN A 87 -10.80 -10.55 22.27
CA ASN A 87 -10.61 -11.90 21.75
C ASN A 87 -9.22 -12.43 22.12
N SER A 88 -9.16 -13.66 22.62
CA SER A 88 -7.91 -14.33 23.03
C SER A 88 -7.16 -15.06 21.92
N GLY A 89 -7.80 -15.20 20.75
CA GLY A 89 -7.17 -15.72 19.54
C GLY A 89 -6.72 -14.63 18.60
N TYR A 90 -5.53 -14.80 18.01
CA TYR A 90 -5.26 -14.21 16.70
C TYR A 90 -6.22 -14.86 15.70
N ILE A 91 -6.90 -14.05 14.91
CA ILE A 91 -7.92 -14.52 13.97
C ILE A 91 -7.28 -15.50 12.98
N ASN A 92 -7.70 -16.76 13.06
CA ASN A 92 -7.48 -17.75 12.02
C ASN A 92 -8.54 -17.54 10.94
N ALA A 93 -8.15 -16.97 9.79
CA ALA A 93 -9.02 -16.96 8.62
C ALA A 93 -9.13 -18.39 8.06
N TYR A 94 -10.17 -19.11 8.50
CA TYR A 94 -10.64 -20.36 7.88
C TYR A 94 -11.92 -20.05 7.11
N MET A 95 -11.98 -20.47 5.85
CA MET A 95 -13.21 -20.48 5.05
C MET A 95 -13.87 -21.84 5.13
N GLU A 96 -15.14 -21.89 5.51
CA GLU A 96 -16.15 -22.77 4.89
C GLU A 96 -17.57 -22.36 5.31
N GLY A 97 -18.48 -22.32 4.33
CA GLY A 97 -19.92 -22.55 4.56
C GLY A 97 -20.77 -21.38 5.08
N SER A 98 -21.41 -20.70 4.13
CA SER A 98 -22.79 -20.19 4.19
C SER A 98 -23.37 -19.71 5.53
N LEU A 99 -23.51 -18.39 5.68
CA LEU A 99 -24.72 -17.70 6.16
C LEU A 99 -24.48 -16.18 6.14
N LYS A 100 -25.41 -15.41 5.54
CA LYS A 100 -25.42 -13.93 5.58
C LYS A 100 -25.51 -13.46 7.04
N PRO A 101 -24.75 -12.43 7.40
CA PRO A 101 -25.43 -11.17 7.71
C PRO A 101 -24.69 -9.89 7.29
N ASP A 102 -25.48 -8.83 7.15
CA ASP A 102 -25.13 -7.47 6.79
C ASP A 102 -24.51 -6.73 8.00
N PHE A 103 -23.17 -6.61 8.07
CA PHE A 103 -22.49 -5.83 9.12
C PHE A 103 -21.22 -5.12 8.62
N THR A 104 -21.12 -3.82 8.88
CA THR A 104 -19.91 -3.02 8.66
C THR A 104 -18.96 -3.16 9.85
N ASP A 105 -18.12 -4.20 9.83
CA ASP A 105 -17.22 -4.51 10.95
C ASP A 105 -15.80 -3.95 10.75
N ILE A 106 -15.22 -3.44 11.84
CA ILE A 106 -13.85 -2.93 11.92
C ILE A 106 -13.14 -3.64 13.08
N GLN A 107 -12.14 -4.47 12.76
CA GLN A 107 -11.35 -5.20 13.76
C GLN A 107 -9.93 -4.66 13.91
N TYR A 108 -9.39 -4.78 15.13
CA TYR A 108 -8.13 -4.18 15.55
C TYR A 108 -7.04 -5.22 15.78
N VAL A 109 -5.87 -4.98 15.20
CA VAL A 109 -4.65 -5.77 15.46
C VAL A 109 -3.48 -4.82 15.74
N GLU A 110 -2.81 -5.01 16.88
CA GLU A 110 -1.56 -4.31 17.19
C GLU A 110 -0.38 -5.07 16.56
N LEU A 111 0.35 -4.41 15.66
CA LEU A 111 1.48 -5.04 14.97
C LEU A 111 2.84 -4.49 15.43
N ARG A 112 3.74 -5.43 15.74
CA ARG A 112 5.15 -5.15 16.03
C ARG A 112 5.89 -4.55 14.82
N ASP A 113 5.52 -5.00 13.62
CA ASP A 113 5.91 -4.44 12.33
C ASP A 113 4.65 -3.95 11.59
N GLY A 114 4.37 -2.65 11.54
CA GLY A 114 3.15 -2.12 10.91
C GLY A 114 2.96 -2.49 9.43
N GLY A 115 1.72 -2.44 8.95
CA GLY A 115 1.34 -2.67 7.55
C GLY A 115 1.32 -4.14 7.12
N CYS A 116 1.39 -4.39 5.81
CA CYS A 116 1.30 -5.74 5.23
C CYS A 116 2.37 -6.73 5.73
N LYS A 117 3.53 -6.22 6.16
CA LYS A 117 4.61 -7.08 6.65
C LYS A 117 4.26 -7.76 7.98
N GLY A 118 3.74 -7.03 8.96
CA GLY A 118 3.35 -7.69 10.21
C GLY A 118 2.11 -8.54 10.05
N LEU A 119 1.21 -8.20 9.12
CA LEU A 119 0.12 -9.11 8.71
C LEU A 119 0.68 -10.44 8.20
N LEU A 120 1.68 -10.42 7.33
CA LEU A 120 2.36 -11.65 6.87
C LEU A 120 3.01 -12.43 8.02
N GLN A 121 3.49 -11.74 9.05
CA GLN A 121 4.07 -12.39 10.23
C GLN A 121 3.00 -13.10 11.05
N MET A 122 1.77 -12.60 11.14
CA MET A 122 0.72 -13.21 11.96
C MET A 122 0.24 -14.59 11.48
N GLY A 123 0.35 -14.90 10.20
CA GLY A 123 -0.16 -16.17 9.66
C GLY A 123 -1.03 -15.98 8.43
N ARG A 124 -1.90 -16.96 8.14
CA ARG A 124 -2.67 -17.05 6.89
C ARG A 124 -3.63 -15.86 6.72
N ILE A 125 -3.18 -14.83 6.02
CA ILE A 125 -3.99 -13.67 5.63
C ILE A 125 -4.14 -13.67 4.10
N THR A 126 -5.36 -13.45 3.63
CA THR A 126 -5.69 -13.33 2.20
C THR A 126 -5.27 -11.97 1.67
N SER A 127 -4.97 -11.90 0.37
CA SER A 127 -4.65 -10.61 -0.26
C SER A 127 -5.87 -9.69 -0.23
N GLY A 128 -5.65 -8.40 0.01
CA GLY A 128 -6.76 -7.46 0.17
C GLY A 128 -6.33 -6.07 0.60
N GLU A 129 -7.29 -5.15 0.62
CA GLU A 129 -7.10 -3.79 1.13
C GLU A 129 -7.07 -3.79 2.66
N VAL A 130 -6.14 -3.02 3.22
CA VAL A 130 -5.97 -2.83 4.65
C VAL A 130 -5.71 -1.37 4.93
N THR A 131 -6.30 -0.87 6.02
CA THR A 131 -6.00 0.45 6.57
C THR A 131 -5.31 0.30 7.92
N TYR A 132 -4.21 1.02 8.14
CA TYR A 132 -3.51 1.03 9.42
C TYR A 132 -3.06 2.43 9.80
N ALA A 133 -2.83 2.65 11.10
CA ALA A 133 -2.33 3.92 11.60
C ALA A 133 -0.79 3.93 11.67
N GLU A 134 -0.17 4.98 11.13
CA GLU A 134 1.27 5.23 11.23
C GLU A 134 1.50 6.71 11.57
N GLU A 135 2.15 6.98 12.71
CA GLU A 135 2.41 8.35 13.20
C GLU A 135 1.14 9.24 13.21
N GLY A 136 0.02 8.69 13.68
CA GLY A 136 -1.26 9.39 13.76
C GLY A 136 -2.00 9.55 12.42
N ARG A 137 -1.42 9.09 11.30
CA ARG A 137 -2.04 9.13 9.97
C ARG A 137 -2.63 7.78 9.60
N SER A 138 -3.80 7.81 8.97
CA SER A 138 -4.45 6.62 8.41
C SER A 138 -3.88 6.32 7.03
N ILE A 139 -3.34 5.11 6.85
CA ILE A 139 -2.70 4.66 5.62
C ILE A 139 -3.46 3.46 5.07
N THR A 140 -4.03 3.60 3.87
CA THR A 140 -4.73 2.53 3.16
C THR A 140 -3.84 1.98 2.04
N VAL A 141 -3.65 0.65 2.02
CA VAL A 141 -2.81 -0.08 1.08
C VAL A 141 -3.48 -1.39 0.67
N PHE A 142 -3.03 -2.00 -0.42
CA PHE A 142 -3.41 -3.37 -0.77
C PHE A 142 -2.23 -4.32 -0.52
N CYS A 143 -2.46 -5.35 0.28
CA CYS A 143 -1.48 -6.39 0.57
C CYS A 143 -1.67 -7.56 -0.41
N ASP A 144 -0.73 -7.77 -1.32
CA ASP A 144 -0.70 -8.95 -2.20
C ASP A 144 0.27 -9.99 -1.63
N PHE A 145 -0.25 -11.09 -1.09
CA PHE A 145 0.53 -12.13 -0.42
C PHE A 145 0.90 -13.27 -1.38
N HIS A 146 2.16 -13.71 -1.26
CA HIS A 146 2.82 -14.74 -2.07
C HIS A 146 3.60 -15.71 -1.16
N GLY A 147 2.87 -16.43 -0.30
CA GLY A 147 3.43 -17.41 0.63
C GLY A 147 4.28 -16.79 1.75
N ASN A 148 5.58 -16.63 1.53
CA ASN A 148 6.54 -16.09 2.52
C ASN A 148 6.95 -14.63 2.25
N HIS A 149 6.39 -14.02 1.22
CA HIS A 149 6.61 -12.63 0.85
C HIS A 149 5.33 -12.03 0.28
N GLY A 150 5.36 -10.75 -0.07
CA GLY A 150 4.26 -10.08 -0.73
C GLY A 150 4.64 -8.69 -1.19
N TYR A 151 3.66 -7.98 -1.75
CA TYR A 151 3.79 -6.62 -2.23
C TYR A 151 2.73 -5.72 -1.59
N THR A 152 3.17 -4.59 -1.04
CA THR A 152 2.29 -3.55 -0.52
C THR A 152 2.04 -2.54 -1.64
N PHE A 153 0.85 -2.56 -2.22
CA PHE A 153 0.47 -1.56 -3.22
C PHE A 153 -0.01 -0.28 -2.54
N LEU A 154 0.57 0.84 -2.92
CA LEU A 154 0.28 2.15 -2.36
C LEU A 154 -0.91 2.79 -3.09
N THR A 155 -1.85 3.34 -2.32
CA THR A 155 -2.84 4.28 -2.85
C THR A 155 -2.21 5.65 -3.06
N LYS A 156 -2.84 6.50 -3.88
CA LYS A 156 -2.49 7.92 -4.00
C LYS A 156 -2.47 8.61 -2.64
N GLY A 157 -3.46 8.34 -1.79
CA GLY A 157 -3.56 8.88 -0.44
C GLY A 157 -2.44 8.40 0.49
N ALA A 158 -2.00 7.15 0.35
CA ALA A 158 -0.84 6.64 1.09
C ALA A 158 0.45 7.39 0.73
N ILE A 159 0.71 7.65 -0.56
CA ILE A 159 1.88 8.43 -1.00
C ILE A 159 1.85 9.85 -0.42
N ASN A 160 0.68 10.47 -0.32
CA ASN A 160 0.52 11.78 0.31
C ASN A 160 0.70 11.77 1.84
N SER A 161 0.37 10.64 2.49
CA SER A 161 0.25 10.58 3.95
C SER A 161 1.44 9.89 4.62
N LEU A 162 2.22 9.09 3.90
CA LEU A 162 3.34 8.36 4.49
C LEU A 162 4.47 9.32 4.91
N PRO A 163 4.91 9.28 6.18
CA PRO A 163 6.07 10.07 6.62
C PRO A 163 7.38 9.54 6.02
N SER A 164 7.44 8.24 5.72
CA SER A 164 8.62 7.55 5.20
C SER A 164 8.25 6.23 4.53
N LEU A 165 9.08 5.79 3.59
CA LEU A 165 8.97 4.48 2.93
C LEU A 165 9.62 3.34 3.72
N TYR A 166 10.29 3.61 4.85
CA TYR A 166 11.12 2.62 5.55
C TYR A 166 10.36 1.33 5.92
N HIS A 167 9.12 1.46 6.41
CA HIS A 167 8.30 0.31 6.80
C HIS A 167 7.55 -0.34 5.64
N VAL A 168 7.18 0.45 4.63
CA VAL A 168 6.33 -0.01 3.52
C VAL A 168 7.13 -0.60 2.37
N CYS A 169 8.33 -0.08 2.14
CA CYS A 169 9.26 -0.51 1.08
C CYS A 169 10.61 -0.95 1.66
N PRO A 170 10.62 -1.98 2.54
CA PRO A 170 11.84 -2.43 3.20
C PRO A 170 12.80 -3.16 2.24
N ASN A 171 12.27 -3.77 1.17
CA ASN A 171 13.09 -4.40 0.14
C ASN A 171 13.22 -3.44 -1.04
N ARG A 172 14.47 -3.06 -1.34
CA ARG A 172 14.83 -2.13 -2.40
C ARG A 172 15.43 -2.80 -3.65
N ARG A 173 15.40 -4.13 -3.74
CA ARG A 173 15.97 -4.86 -4.90
C ARG A 173 15.03 -4.90 -6.09
N GLU A 174 13.75 -4.72 -5.84
CA GLU A 174 12.72 -4.85 -6.85
C GLU A 174 11.48 -4.05 -6.49
N LEU A 175 10.70 -3.72 -7.50
CA LEU A 175 9.43 -3.01 -7.40
C LEU A 175 8.42 -3.67 -8.32
N MET A 176 7.23 -3.98 -7.80
CA MET A 176 6.13 -4.43 -8.65
C MET A 176 5.41 -3.20 -9.19
N VAL A 177 5.20 -3.14 -10.51
CA VAL A 177 4.35 -2.14 -11.14
C VAL A 177 3.13 -2.84 -11.72
N ARG A 178 1.94 -2.40 -11.32
CA ARG A 178 0.68 -2.92 -11.85
C ARG A 178 0.06 -1.92 -12.80
N ILE A 179 -0.22 -2.35 -14.01
CA ILE A 179 -0.63 -1.52 -15.15
C ILE A 179 -2.13 -1.71 -15.37
N LEU A 180 -2.87 -0.61 -15.43
CA LEU A 180 -4.28 -0.62 -15.82
C LEU A 180 -4.40 -0.40 -17.33
N LEU A 181 -4.98 -1.36 -18.04
CA LEU A 181 -5.31 -1.23 -19.46
C LEU A 181 -6.71 -0.64 -19.66
N PRO A 182 -7.01 -0.12 -20.88
CA PRO A 182 -8.37 0.13 -21.30
C PRO A 182 -9.26 -1.09 -21.06
N GLY A 183 -10.49 -0.86 -20.59
CA GLY A 183 -11.42 -1.94 -20.25
C GLY A 183 -11.17 -2.61 -18.89
N GLY A 184 -10.24 -2.10 -18.08
CA GLY A 184 -10.09 -2.50 -16.68
C GLY A 184 -9.24 -3.76 -16.43
N ARG A 185 -8.66 -4.36 -17.48
CA ARG A 185 -7.70 -5.46 -17.34
C ARG A 185 -6.40 -4.95 -16.70
N GLN A 186 -5.80 -5.77 -15.84
CA GLN A 186 -4.55 -5.41 -15.16
C GLN A 186 -3.40 -6.33 -15.55
N LEU A 187 -2.24 -5.73 -15.82
CA LEU A 187 -0.97 -6.42 -16.03
C LEU A 187 0.01 -6.10 -14.89
N GLU A 188 1.04 -6.90 -14.71
CA GLU A 188 2.10 -6.63 -13.74
C GLU A 188 3.52 -6.86 -14.28
N SER A 189 4.43 -6.03 -13.81
CA SER A 189 5.83 -5.98 -14.21
C SER A 189 6.71 -5.86 -12.98
N LEU A 190 7.61 -6.82 -12.80
CA LEU A 190 8.58 -6.80 -11.72
C LEU A 190 9.86 -6.10 -12.17
N LEU A 191 10.03 -4.85 -11.77
CA LEU A 191 11.19 -4.03 -12.07
C LEU A 191 12.35 -4.33 -11.12
N LYS A 192 13.57 -4.39 -11.67
CA LYS A 192 14.84 -4.56 -10.96
C LYS A 192 15.91 -3.69 -11.60
N GLN A 193 17.04 -3.54 -10.89
CA GLN A 193 18.28 -3.08 -11.52
C GLN A 193 18.65 -3.97 -12.71
N LEU A 194 19.42 -3.44 -13.67
CA LEU A 194 20.04 -4.28 -14.71
C LEU A 194 20.88 -5.37 -14.07
N ARG A 195 20.91 -6.57 -14.66
CA ARG A 195 21.58 -7.74 -14.05
C ARG A 195 23.03 -7.44 -13.66
N GLN A 196 23.76 -6.70 -14.49
CA GLN A 196 25.15 -6.30 -14.23
C GLN A 196 25.34 -5.41 -12.98
N TYR A 197 24.29 -4.73 -12.52
CA TYR A 197 24.32 -3.82 -11.38
C TYR A 197 23.63 -4.38 -10.13
N GLN A 198 22.84 -5.45 -10.24
CA GLN A 198 22.02 -5.99 -9.15
C GLN A 198 22.81 -6.43 -7.90
N THR A 199 24.10 -6.73 -8.03
CA THR A 199 24.96 -7.14 -6.90
C THR A 199 25.54 -5.95 -6.12
N VAL A 200 25.63 -4.78 -6.77
CA VAL A 200 26.27 -3.58 -6.22
C VAL A 200 25.24 -2.53 -5.83
N TYR A 201 24.20 -2.37 -6.65
CA TYR A 201 23.19 -1.34 -6.50
C TYR A 201 21.80 -1.94 -6.30
N ASN A 202 21.06 -1.37 -5.35
CA ASN A 202 19.64 -1.56 -5.20
C ASN A 202 18.91 -0.41 -5.93
N LEU A 203 17.60 -0.56 -6.14
CA LEU A 203 16.75 0.57 -6.50
C LEU A 203 16.72 1.58 -5.33
N SER A 204 16.65 2.86 -5.64
CA SER A 204 16.43 3.90 -4.64
C SER A 204 14.97 4.35 -4.66
N PHE A 205 14.29 4.28 -3.51
CA PHE A 205 12.91 4.74 -3.38
C PHE A 205 12.84 6.00 -2.52
N PHE A 206 12.10 7.00 -3.00
CA PHE A 206 11.88 8.27 -2.33
C PHE A 206 10.43 8.74 -2.45
N LEU A 207 10.01 9.55 -1.50
CA LEU A 207 8.78 10.35 -1.58
C LEU A 207 9.18 11.81 -1.71
N ASN A 208 8.68 12.49 -2.75
CA ASN A 208 8.88 13.92 -2.99
C ASN A 208 10.35 14.39 -2.99
N ARG A 209 11.29 13.50 -3.33
CA ARG A 209 12.71 13.81 -3.48
C ARG A 209 13.40 12.83 -4.42
N TYR A 210 14.66 13.11 -4.75
CA TYR A 210 15.44 12.37 -5.77
C TYR A 210 16.94 12.33 -5.41
N ASP A 211 17.28 12.11 -4.14
CA ASP A 211 18.67 12.22 -3.64
C ASP A 211 19.66 11.36 -4.44
N GLY A 212 20.64 12.01 -5.09
CA GLY A 212 21.66 11.34 -5.91
C GLY A 212 21.23 10.96 -7.33
N TYR A 213 20.09 11.49 -7.79
CA TYR A 213 19.54 11.32 -9.13
C TYR A 213 19.13 12.67 -9.72
N ASN A 214 18.76 12.70 -11.00
CA ASN A 214 18.19 13.88 -11.62
C ASN A 214 16.71 14.08 -11.24
N ALA A 215 16.30 15.36 -11.17
CA ALA A 215 14.91 15.72 -10.92
C ALA A 215 13.98 15.18 -12.02
N PRO A 216 12.72 14.85 -11.70
CA PRO A 216 11.71 14.61 -12.73
C PRO A 216 11.51 15.86 -13.58
N ASN A 217 11.23 15.68 -14.87
CA ASN A 217 10.87 16.79 -15.75
C ASN A 217 9.54 17.42 -15.34
N ASN A 218 8.63 16.61 -14.79
CA ASN A 218 7.38 17.05 -14.22
C ASN A 218 7.49 17.13 -12.68
N PRO A 219 7.60 18.32 -12.06
CA PRO A 219 7.84 18.48 -10.63
C PRO A 219 6.54 18.47 -9.81
N PHE A 220 5.61 17.54 -10.09
CA PHE A 220 4.33 17.48 -9.39
C PHE A 220 4.45 16.69 -8.10
N GLU A 221 4.02 17.28 -7.00
CA GLU A 221 3.86 16.58 -5.73
C GLU A 221 2.38 16.24 -5.43
N PRO A 222 2.13 15.14 -4.71
CA PRO A 222 3.10 14.18 -4.19
C PRO A 222 3.47 13.10 -5.24
N TYR A 223 4.70 12.59 -5.17
CA TYR A 223 5.22 11.53 -6.05
C TYR A 223 6.06 10.49 -5.32
N PHE A 224 6.04 9.27 -5.88
CA PHE A 224 6.95 8.18 -5.54
C PHE A 224 8.03 8.09 -6.62
N TYR A 225 9.29 8.29 -6.23
CA TYR A 225 10.44 8.26 -7.13
C TYR A 225 11.20 6.94 -7.00
N VAL A 226 11.58 6.37 -8.14
CA VAL A 226 12.41 5.18 -8.25
C VAL A 226 13.65 5.51 -9.06
N GLY A 227 14.77 5.63 -8.37
CA GLY A 227 16.08 5.71 -9.00
C GLY A 227 16.62 4.33 -9.30
N PHE A 228 17.11 4.12 -10.52
CA PHE A 228 17.83 2.93 -10.91
C PHE A 228 19.32 3.18 -10.68
N LEU A 229 20.02 3.78 -11.63
CA LEU A 229 21.47 3.99 -11.57
C LEU A 229 21.78 5.38 -11.01
N PRO A 230 22.51 5.52 -9.88
CA PRO A 230 22.83 6.84 -9.31
C PRO A 230 23.58 7.72 -10.30
N SER A 231 23.42 9.05 -10.20
CA SER A 231 24.00 9.97 -11.17
C SER A 231 25.51 9.85 -11.29
N TYR A 232 26.24 9.56 -10.21
CA TYR A 232 27.70 9.40 -10.26
C TYR A 232 28.15 8.16 -11.04
N VAL A 233 27.25 7.21 -11.32
CA VAL A 233 27.53 6.03 -12.16
C VAL A 233 26.97 6.23 -13.56
N ALA A 234 25.78 6.82 -13.68
CA ALA A 234 25.12 7.07 -14.95
C ALA A 234 25.74 8.22 -15.76
N ASN A 235 26.45 9.16 -15.09
CA ASN A 235 27.06 10.35 -15.69
C ASN A 235 28.38 10.05 -16.40
N VAL A 236 28.37 9.08 -17.31
CA VAL A 236 29.53 8.64 -18.09
C VAL A 236 29.07 8.29 -19.50
N THR A 237 29.69 8.90 -20.52
CA THR A 237 29.49 8.49 -21.91
C THR A 237 29.92 7.03 -22.08
N GLY A 238 29.07 6.22 -22.69
CA GLY A 238 29.28 4.77 -22.81
C GLY A 238 28.75 3.95 -21.63
N ALA A 239 28.23 4.58 -20.57
CA ALA A 239 27.56 3.85 -19.49
C ALA A 239 26.34 3.09 -20.03
N VAL A 240 26.22 1.82 -19.67
CA VAL A 240 25.02 1.04 -19.99
C VAL A 240 23.96 1.37 -18.96
N GLN A 241 22.84 1.93 -19.40
CA GLN A 241 21.73 2.33 -18.55
C GLN A 241 20.46 1.56 -18.93
N GLY A 242 19.48 1.51 -18.02
CA GLY A 242 18.23 0.81 -18.24
C GLY A 242 17.72 0.11 -16.99
N TYR A 243 16.91 -0.92 -17.19
CA TYR A 243 16.29 -1.69 -16.13
C TYR A 243 16.04 -3.14 -16.55
N SER A 244 15.79 -4.00 -15.57
CA SER A 244 15.35 -5.38 -15.81
C SER A 244 13.86 -5.49 -15.47
N VAL A 245 13.08 -6.16 -16.32
CA VAL A 245 11.66 -6.44 -16.07
C VAL A 245 11.34 -7.91 -16.31
N ASN A 246 10.70 -8.55 -15.34
CA ASN A 246 10.29 -9.97 -15.42
C ASN A 246 11.42 -10.94 -15.82
N GLY A 247 12.67 -10.54 -15.62
CA GLY A 247 13.87 -11.29 -15.98
C GLY A 247 14.66 -10.68 -17.12
N ASP A 248 14.04 -9.96 -18.05
CA ASP A 248 14.69 -9.45 -19.25
C ASP A 248 15.29 -8.06 -19.04
N ASP A 249 16.49 -7.82 -19.59
CA ASP A 249 17.18 -6.55 -19.48
C ASP A 249 16.83 -5.66 -20.68
N PHE A 250 16.30 -4.48 -20.38
CA PHE A 250 16.03 -3.41 -21.34
C PHE A 250 17.05 -2.31 -21.08
N ASN A 251 18.07 -2.24 -21.93
CA ASN A 251 19.18 -1.33 -21.77
C ASN A 251 19.58 -0.64 -23.06
N PHE A 252 20.46 0.33 -22.92
CA PHE A 252 21.11 1.04 -24.01
C PHE A 252 22.45 1.59 -23.50
N THR A 253 23.33 1.94 -24.43
CA THR A 253 24.58 2.63 -24.12
C THR A 253 24.37 4.14 -24.21
N SER A 254 24.65 4.86 -23.13
CA SER A 254 24.51 6.33 -23.08
C SER A 254 25.46 7.00 -24.07
N SER A 255 24.92 7.88 -24.92
CA SER A 255 25.66 8.57 -25.97
C SER A 255 26.34 9.87 -25.48
N ASP A 256 25.85 10.44 -24.38
CA ASP A 256 26.23 11.78 -23.91
C ASP A 256 26.49 11.85 -22.40
N GLY A 257 26.34 10.72 -21.68
CA GLY A 257 26.51 10.68 -20.24
C GLY A 257 25.36 11.34 -19.46
N ASN A 258 24.20 11.60 -20.07
CA ASN A 258 23.08 12.14 -19.31
C ASN A 258 22.60 11.11 -18.25
N PRO A 259 22.57 11.47 -16.95
CA PRO A 259 22.35 10.51 -15.87
C PRO A 259 20.88 10.29 -15.50
N ASN A 260 19.92 10.59 -16.37
CA ASN A 260 18.53 10.22 -16.10
C ASN A 260 18.42 8.68 -16.04
N SER A 261 17.89 8.16 -14.93
CA SER A 261 17.77 6.72 -14.71
C SER A 261 16.66 6.45 -13.71
N TYR A 262 15.41 6.75 -14.09
CA TYR A 262 14.32 6.75 -13.13
C TYR A 262 12.93 6.43 -13.69
N PHE A 263 12.06 6.02 -12.76
CA PHE A 263 10.61 6.05 -12.89
C PHE A 263 10.05 6.95 -11.78
N VAL A 264 9.04 7.75 -12.10
CA VAL A 264 8.31 8.58 -11.14
C VAL A 264 6.82 8.35 -11.29
N PHE A 265 6.13 8.19 -10.17
CA PHE A 265 4.69 7.93 -10.10
C PHE A 265 4.00 9.06 -9.33
N PHE A 266 3.12 9.78 -10.01
CA PHE A 266 2.48 10.98 -9.50
C PHE A 266 1.12 10.65 -8.88
N ALA A 267 1.00 10.91 -7.59
CA ALA A 267 -0.22 10.67 -6.83
C ALA A 267 -1.18 11.88 -6.85
N GLY A 268 -0.74 13.04 -7.33
CA GLY A 268 -1.59 14.20 -7.56
C GLY A 268 -2.50 14.07 -8.78
N ASN A 269 -3.37 15.06 -8.97
CA ASN A 269 -4.32 15.14 -10.09
C ASN A 269 -3.85 16.10 -11.20
N GLN A 270 -2.59 16.54 -11.16
CA GLN A 270 -2.03 17.41 -12.19
C GLN A 270 -1.91 16.64 -13.51
N THR A 271 -2.20 17.32 -14.62
CA THR A 271 -1.95 16.75 -15.95
C THR A 271 -0.46 16.83 -16.25
N ILE A 272 0.15 15.70 -16.57
CA ILE A 272 1.56 15.68 -16.97
C ILE A 272 1.77 16.45 -18.28
N ASN A 273 2.82 17.27 -18.35
CA ASN A 273 3.19 17.90 -19.61
C ASN A 273 3.81 16.86 -20.54
N SER A 274 3.27 16.81 -21.76
CA SER A 274 3.73 15.93 -22.83
C SER A 274 4.98 16.51 -23.48
N LEU A 275 6.13 16.43 -22.79
CA LEU A 275 7.32 17.18 -23.22
C LEU A 275 8.10 16.54 -24.38
N TYR A 276 8.11 15.20 -24.51
CA TYR A 276 8.68 14.49 -25.68
C TYR A 276 8.44 12.98 -25.52
N LEU A 277 8.22 12.24 -26.62
CA LEU A 277 8.26 10.78 -26.62
C LEU A 277 9.44 10.32 -27.47
N VAL A 278 10.36 9.56 -26.86
CA VAL A 278 11.26 8.69 -27.63
C VAL A 278 10.72 7.28 -27.49
N ASN A 279 9.96 6.85 -28.50
CA ASN A 279 9.45 5.49 -28.56
C ASN A 279 10.63 4.55 -28.87
N SER A 280 11.21 3.95 -27.83
CA SER A 280 12.22 2.92 -27.95
C SER A 280 11.74 1.63 -27.30
N THR A 281 12.25 0.49 -27.81
CA THR A 281 12.03 -0.83 -27.19
C THR A 281 12.43 -0.82 -25.72
N MET A 282 13.53 -0.12 -25.40
CA MET A 282 14.00 0.03 -24.02
C MET A 282 12.97 0.75 -23.15
N ILE A 283 12.39 1.86 -23.61
CA ILE A 283 11.44 2.64 -22.82
C ILE A 283 10.10 1.91 -22.61
N ASN A 284 9.63 1.13 -23.58
CA ASN A 284 8.36 0.38 -23.50
C ASN A 284 8.48 -1.04 -22.93
N GLY A 285 9.68 -1.53 -22.63
CA GLY A 285 9.94 -2.89 -22.17
C GLY A 285 9.08 -3.31 -20.99
N TRP A 286 8.91 -2.42 -20.00
CA TRP A 286 8.10 -2.70 -18.82
C TRP A 286 6.61 -2.88 -19.08
N ILE A 287 6.07 -2.36 -20.19
CA ILE A 287 4.67 -2.58 -20.58
C ILE A 287 4.57 -3.85 -21.43
N THR A 288 5.48 -4.00 -22.40
CA THR A 288 5.44 -5.08 -23.40
C THR A 288 5.77 -6.46 -22.82
N SER A 289 6.60 -6.52 -21.78
CA SER A 289 6.92 -7.76 -21.05
C SER A 289 6.01 -8.02 -19.84
N ALA A 290 4.94 -7.25 -19.65
CA ALA A 290 4.07 -7.37 -18.49
C ALA A 290 3.21 -8.66 -18.54
N HIS A 291 2.96 -9.27 -17.38
CA HIS A 291 2.16 -10.49 -17.26
C HIS A 291 0.71 -10.20 -16.86
N ASN A 292 -0.23 -11.06 -17.24
CA ASN A 292 -1.63 -10.92 -16.82
C ASN A 292 -1.77 -11.16 -15.31
N VAL A 293 -2.45 -10.23 -14.63
CA VAL A 293 -2.84 -10.41 -13.23
C VAL A 293 -4.09 -11.28 -13.17
N LYS A 294 -4.19 -12.18 -12.19
CA LYS A 294 -5.43 -12.92 -11.90
C LYS A 294 -6.50 -11.96 -11.39
N ARG A 295 -7.75 -12.07 -11.87
CA ARG A 295 -8.85 -11.17 -11.46
C ARG A 295 -9.06 -11.07 -9.96
N SER A 296 -8.88 -12.16 -9.21
CA SER A 296 -8.98 -12.17 -7.74
C SER A 296 -7.94 -11.30 -7.02
N LYS A 297 -6.90 -10.86 -7.73
CA LYS A 297 -5.84 -9.98 -7.23
C LYS A 297 -5.91 -8.57 -7.81
N TYR A 298 -6.95 -8.22 -8.57
CA TYR A 298 -7.07 -6.89 -9.16
C TYR A 298 -7.11 -5.82 -8.07
N LEU A 299 -6.35 -4.76 -8.29
CA LEU A 299 -6.48 -3.57 -7.46
C LEU A 299 -7.81 -2.88 -7.78
N PRO A 300 -8.47 -2.30 -6.78
CA PRO A 300 -9.63 -1.44 -7.02
C PRO A 300 -9.29 -0.33 -8.02
N THR A 301 -10.12 -0.18 -9.05
CA THR A 301 -10.01 0.88 -10.06
C THR A 301 -10.79 2.15 -9.69
N GLY A 302 -11.49 2.13 -8.54
CA GLY A 302 -12.41 3.17 -8.11
C GLY A 302 -11.80 4.58 -8.12
N SER A 303 -12.54 5.51 -8.73
CA SER A 303 -12.18 6.92 -8.96
C SER A 303 -12.30 7.81 -7.72
N GLN A 304 -12.52 7.25 -6.52
CA GLN A 304 -12.65 8.09 -5.33
C GLN A 304 -11.35 8.85 -5.09
N GLN A 305 -11.49 10.18 -5.10
CA GLN A 305 -10.42 11.15 -4.97
C GLN A 305 -9.55 10.81 -3.74
N GLY A 306 -8.28 10.47 -3.98
CA GLY A 306 -7.32 10.09 -2.93
C GLY A 306 -7.26 8.61 -2.55
N LYS A 307 -8.15 7.74 -3.04
CA LYS A 307 -8.17 6.29 -2.71
C LYS A 307 -7.78 5.36 -3.87
N GLY A 308 -7.60 5.90 -5.07
CA GLY A 308 -7.17 5.12 -6.23
C GLY A 308 -5.71 4.64 -6.11
N TYR A 309 -5.41 3.49 -6.73
CA TYR A 309 -4.06 2.93 -6.83
C TYR A 309 -3.31 3.41 -8.09
N PHE A 310 -4.05 3.73 -9.16
CA PHE A 310 -3.48 3.98 -10.48
C PHE A 310 -3.14 5.47 -10.67
N MET A 311 -1.85 5.72 -10.83
CA MET A 311 -1.19 7.00 -10.93
C MET A 311 -0.77 7.31 -12.36
N GLN A 312 -0.57 8.61 -12.62
CA GLN A 312 0.19 9.04 -13.78
C GLN A 312 1.68 8.81 -13.53
N PHE A 313 2.50 8.80 -14.57
CA PHE A 313 3.91 8.45 -14.44
C PHE A 313 4.78 9.17 -15.47
N GLU A 314 6.07 9.22 -15.14
CA GLU A 314 7.17 9.61 -16.01
C GLU A 314 8.29 8.56 -15.90
N VAL A 315 8.82 8.12 -17.03
CA VAL A 315 9.96 7.21 -17.13
C VAL A 315 11.02 7.90 -17.98
N HIS A 316 12.22 8.05 -17.45
CA HIS A 316 13.28 8.78 -18.14
C HIS A 316 14.63 8.09 -17.97
N PHE A 317 15.26 7.81 -19.11
CA PHE A 317 16.63 7.33 -19.20
C PHE A 317 17.45 8.21 -20.15
N GLY A 318 18.61 8.66 -19.68
CA GLY A 318 19.34 9.79 -20.26
C GLY A 318 20.20 9.42 -21.46
N GLY A 319 20.27 10.33 -22.43
CA GLY A 319 20.93 10.12 -23.71
C GLY A 319 20.04 9.31 -24.63
N SER A 320 20.58 8.40 -25.43
CA SER A 320 19.78 7.66 -26.43
C SER A 320 18.86 6.56 -25.85
N GLY A 321 18.36 6.74 -24.63
CA GLY A 321 17.42 5.86 -23.95
C GLY A 321 15.97 6.26 -24.20
N GLY A 322 15.56 7.40 -23.62
CA GLY A 322 14.30 8.06 -23.94
C GLY A 322 13.50 8.54 -22.73
N LEU A 323 12.36 9.15 -23.03
CA LEU A 323 11.39 9.68 -22.08
C LEU A 323 9.99 9.17 -22.47
N MET A 324 9.22 8.73 -21.48
CA MET A 324 7.81 8.38 -21.62
C MET A 324 7.03 9.01 -20.47
N THR A 325 5.87 9.57 -20.78
CA THR A 325 4.89 9.97 -19.77
C THR A 325 3.55 9.31 -20.04
N SER A 326 2.69 9.24 -19.02
CA SER A 326 1.38 8.59 -19.13
C SER A 326 0.50 9.11 -20.29
N ASN A 327 0.67 10.37 -20.72
CA ASN A 327 -0.10 10.96 -21.82
C ASN A 327 0.22 10.37 -23.20
N TRP A 328 1.35 9.68 -23.34
CA TRP A 328 1.74 9.02 -24.58
C TRP A 328 1.32 7.55 -24.65
N THR A 329 0.48 7.12 -23.70
CA THR A 329 0.05 5.73 -23.58
C THR A 329 -1.47 5.68 -23.42
N ASP A 330 -2.10 4.64 -23.94
CA ASP A 330 -3.52 4.38 -23.71
C ASP A 330 -3.77 3.74 -22.33
N LEU A 331 -2.83 3.82 -21.39
CA LEU A 331 -2.95 3.19 -20.08
C LEU A 331 -3.91 3.99 -19.18
N GLY A 332 -4.72 3.27 -18.40
CA GLY A 332 -5.55 3.88 -17.35
C GLY A 332 -4.76 4.33 -16.10
N GLY A 333 -3.44 4.09 -16.10
CA GLY A 333 -2.51 4.45 -15.02
C GLY A 333 -1.76 3.25 -14.46
N VAL A 334 -0.92 3.50 -13.46
CA VAL A 334 -0.03 2.49 -12.86
C VAL A 334 -0.02 2.55 -11.33
N ALA A 335 0.10 1.40 -10.68
CA ALA A 335 0.21 1.29 -9.24
C ALA A 335 1.59 0.72 -8.85
N VAL A 336 2.12 1.18 -7.70
CA VAL A 336 3.43 0.77 -7.19
C VAL A 336 3.27 -0.20 -6.02
N GLY A 337 3.94 -1.35 -6.11
CA GLY A 337 3.92 -2.43 -5.14
C GLY A 337 5.29 -2.69 -4.54
N CYS A 338 5.45 -2.38 -3.26
CA CYS A 338 6.71 -2.53 -2.54
C CYS A 338 6.86 -3.91 -1.91
N ARG A 339 7.98 -4.59 -2.18
CA ARG A 339 8.20 -5.94 -1.65
C ARG A 339 8.42 -5.94 -0.14
N PHE A 340 7.75 -6.88 0.53
CA PHE A 340 8.01 -7.29 1.91
C PHE A 340 8.16 -8.81 2.00
N GLY A 341 8.72 -9.31 3.10
CA GLY A 341 8.77 -10.74 3.36
C GLY A 341 9.15 -11.09 4.79
N LYS A 342 9.00 -12.36 5.14
CA LYS A 342 9.42 -12.89 6.44
C LYS A 342 10.94 -12.76 6.57
N ARG A 343 11.46 -12.27 7.70
CA ARG A 343 12.90 -12.29 7.94
C ARG A 343 13.34 -13.75 8.13
N LYS A 344 14.49 -14.14 7.56
CA LYS A 344 15.07 -15.49 7.75
C LYS A 344 15.37 -15.86 9.22
N ARG A 345 15.37 -14.89 10.15
CA ARG A 345 15.57 -15.11 11.59
C ARG A 345 14.28 -15.14 12.42
N ASP A 346 13.13 -14.86 11.83
CA ASP A 346 11.85 -14.99 12.54
C ASP A 346 11.33 -16.42 12.39
N ARG A 347 12.21 -17.42 12.61
CA ARG A 347 11.72 -18.72 13.07
C ARG A 347 11.12 -18.43 14.43
N TYR A 348 9.81 -18.57 14.54
CA TYR A 348 9.14 -18.65 15.81
C TYR A 348 10.00 -19.52 16.73
N VAL A 349 10.58 -18.89 17.75
CA VAL A 349 10.81 -19.59 18.98
C VAL A 349 9.39 -19.87 19.48
N HIS A 350 8.82 -20.99 19.05
CA HIS A 350 7.98 -21.74 19.98
C HIS A 350 8.92 -22.07 21.13
N ALA A 351 9.00 -21.15 22.10
CA ALA A 351 9.42 -21.52 23.42
C ALA A 351 8.32 -22.46 23.88
N GLY A 352 8.58 -23.76 23.72
CA GLY A 352 7.81 -24.76 24.42
C GLY A 352 7.82 -24.38 25.88
N LEU A 353 6.64 -24.12 26.44
CA LEU A 353 6.42 -24.59 27.80
C LEU A 353 6.34 -26.10 27.68
N PHE A 354 7.44 -26.73 28.05
CA PHE A 354 7.48 -28.14 28.38
C PHE A 354 6.40 -28.41 29.43
N ALA A 355 5.49 -29.33 29.11
CA ALA A 355 4.91 -30.17 30.13
C ALA A 355 6.00 -31.15 30.57
N ILE A 356 6.35 -31.13 31.85
CA ILE A 356 6.94 -32.26 32.56
C ILE A 356 6.25 -32.30 33.92
N GLU A 357 5.52 -33.40 34.10
CA GLU A 357 4.82 -34.00 35.26
C GLU A 357 4.50 -33.17 36.51
#